data_AF-A0A2C5Y8U9-F1
#
_entry.id   AF-A0A2C5Y8U9-F1
#
_cell.length_a   1.000
_cell.length_b   1.000
_cell.length_c   1.000
_cell.angle_alpha   90.00
_cell.angle_beta   90.00
_cell.angle_gamma   90.00
#
_symmetry.space_group_name_H-M   'P 1'
#
loop_
_entity.id
_entity.type
_entity.pdbx_description
1 polymer ?
#
loop_
_entity_poly.entity_id
_entity_poly.type
_entity_poly.pdbx_seq_one_letter_code
_entity_poly.pdbx_strand_id
1 'polypeptide(L)'
;MEAHSVVYISFPEDGQQSPSFLRSQGGIDQNEPTAQDSRGLEWWFNSILPLYADWTVAAYGSHDGQPTGANDRRWVYRIAGAPHLVLEFPTTLPAGERDYAAISGVFWSQVQAWARTAGDGQTAELVWHDNPDYDSRWEDFGVNGVQESLSCAVPGRDRDFDANACRQQVRQFMNELLSPQNTLLDAGRLQTLRELYDWNPETEPDRDFPLIRQRQPDSLVTVALRQINWAAVPIPAELQLSLAAGLVTASECAAAVRAISQAYRKGSKRRRATQNNPPSCNELVTKIKETPELNKVHNKPPPCQKIKDLEFGLALSSDYWSGSFDRVGAALDGPAGKVNIPLADAPSLGFNTSWIRIDLKSAFGQDTIDIKGLSRINLTAQGIFANSWLPYKNDQFQVQDIKLRAKCVEDGFKVNDDRFVALNAWYGHSKNGFFLSPFNTETVASLDIAPGDWHMTPPCSKIKSLDYKFSLGNGWVAGTSDSISFALGVSKRIVIGNNFYRETTTPGSVNLREAFGSNHVDIRNVNKLEMFDAGSDKWQFQGIAFEAACAEGNGRMTMERYGKVDAWINPSGTQDSLWKGEIGIEDWQEVA
;
A
#
# COMPACT_ATOMS: atom_id res chain seq x y z
N MET A 1 21.93 -18.27 -22.43
CA MET A 1 20.60 -17.66 -22.25
C MET A 1 19.57 -18.72 -22.59
N GLU A 2 18.65 -19.00 -21.66
CA GLU A 2 17.49 -19.85 -21.96
C GLU A 2 16.46 -19.06 -22.78
N ALA A 3 15.65 -19.75 -23.59
CA ALA A 3 14.69 -19.12 -24.50
C ALA A 3 13.36 -18.72 -23.81
N HIS A 4 13.34 -18.52 -22.49
CA HIS A 4 12.16 -17.96 -21.84
C HIS A 4 12.09 -16.47 -22.18
N SER A 5 11.22 -16.15 -23.14
CA SER A 5 10.97 -14.77 -23.59
C SER A 5 9.99 -14.01 -22.68
N VAL A 6 9.28 -14.72 -21.80
CA VAL A 6 8.22 -14.14 -20.95
C VAL A 6 8.23 -14.80 -19.57
N VAL A 7 8.07 -13.97 -18.53
CA VAL A 7 7.80 -14.38 -17.14
C VAL A 7 6.60 -13.60 -16.60
N TYR A 8 6.04 -14.06 -15.48
CA TYR A 8 4.85 -13.49 -14.87
C TYR A 8 5.04 -13.26 -13.37
N ILE A 9 4.47 -12.17 -12.87
CA ILE A 9 4.39 -11.87 -11.43
C ILE A 9 2.97 -11.45 -11.08
N SER A 10 2.53 -11.70 -9.85
CA SER A 10 1.24 -11.22 -9.38
C SER A 10 1.30 -10.58 -8.00
N PHE A 11 0.41 -9.61 -7.78
CA PHE A 11 0.30 -8.86 -6.54
C PHE A 11 -1.15 -8.77 -6.08
N PRO A 12 -1.44 -8.73 -4.77
CA PRO A 12 -2.76 -8.37 -4.26
C PRO A 12 -3.25 -7.01 -4.80
N GLU A 13 -4.56 -6.84 -4.97
CA GLU A 13 -5.18 -5.56 -5.32
C GLU A 13 -5.28 -4.64 -4.08
N ASP A 14 -4.15 -4.23 -3.49
CA ASP A 14 -4.08 -3.37 -2.29
C ASP A 14 -3.80 -1.88 -2.61
N GLY A 15 -3.89 -1.50 -3.89
CA GLY A 15 -3.64 -0.15 -4.39
C GLY A 15 -2.15 0.18 -4.58
N GLN A 16 -1.24 -0.33 -3.74
CA GLN A 16 0.21 -0.08 -3.85
C GLN A 16 0.89 -0.91 -4.93
N GLN A 17 0.17 -1.86 -5.55
CA GLN A 17 0.71 -2.70 -6.62
C GLN A 17 -0.09 -2.58 -7.92
N SER A 18 -0.78 -1.46 -8.11
CA SER A 18 -1.52 -1.18 -9.35
C SER A 18 -0.56 -0.82 -10.52
N PRO A 19 -0.97 -1.06 -11.78
CA PRO A 19 -0.15 -0.76 -12.95
C PRO A 19 0.36 0.69 -13.00
N SER A 20 -0.47 1.69 -12.74
CA SER A 20 0.01 3.08 -12.75
C SER A 20 0.97 3.39 -11.61
N PHE A 21 0.74 2.80 -10.43
CA PHE A 21 1.68 2.98 -9.33
C PHE A 21 3.06 2.44 -9.70
N LEU A 22 3.14 1.22 -10.22
CA LEU A 22 4.42 0.61 -10.60
C LEU A 22 5.07 1.36 -11.76
N ARG A 23 4.29 1.78 -12.76
CA ARG A 23 4.76 2.74 -13.78
C ARG A 23 5.36 3.99 -13.17
N SER A 24 4.71 4.54 -12.14
CA SER A 24 5.17 5.76 -11.49
C SER A 24 6.50 5.60 -10.74
N GLN A 25 6.76 4.40 -10.23
CA GLN A 25 8.05 4.01 -9.65
C GLN A 25 9.11 3.64 -10.71
N GLY A 26 8.78 3.68 -12.01
CA GLY A 26 9.68 3.26 -13.08
C GLY A 26 9.72 1.75 -13.30
N GLY A 27 8.95 0.98 -12.53
CA GLY A 27 8.89 -0.47 -12.61
C GLY A 27 8.37 -1.13 -11.33
N ILE A 28 8.58 -2.43 -11.25
CA ILE A 28 8.17 -3.29 -10.15
C ILE A 28 9.38 -3.48 -9.23
N ASP A 29 9.38 -2.77 -8.11
CA ASP A 29 10.37 -2.90 -7.04
C ASP A 29 9.62 -3.00 -5.71
N GLN A 30 9.97 -3.98 -4.88
CA GLN A 30 9.35 -4.18 -3.56
C GLN A 30 10.08 -3.42 -2.45
N ASN A 31 11.28 -2.88 -2.74
CA ASN A 31 12.10 -2.23 -1.76
C ASN A 31 11.77 -0.72 -1.70
N GLU A 32 10.58 -0.36 -1.22
CA GLU A 32 10.56 0.87 -0.43
C GLU A 32 11.44 0.60 0.79
N PRO A 33 12.52 1.38 1.02
CA PRO A 33 13.35 1.22 2.20
C PRO A 33 12.52 1.60 3.42
N THR A 34 11.74 0.64 3.94
CA THR A 34 11.12 0.81 5.23
C THR A 34 12.26 0.95 6.24
N ALA A 35 12.16 1.93 7.13
CA ALA A 35 13.21 2.26 8.12
C ALA A 35 13.59 1.07 9.05
N GLN A 36 12.93 -0.09 8.90
CA GLN A 36 13.17 -1.32 9.65
C GLN A 36 13.98 -2.39 8.93
N ASP A 37 14.16 -2.39 7.60
CA ASP A 37 15.06 -3.36 6.95
C ASP A 37 16.48 -2.82 6.83
N SER A 38 17.15 -2.69 7.99
CA SER A 38 18.54 -2.27 8.11
C SER A 38 19.56 -3.24 7.50
N ARG A 39 19.12 -4.29 6.80
CA ARG A 39 20.00 -5.28 6.18
C ARG A 39 20.53 -4.86 4.80
N GLY A 40 20.07 -3.73 4.27
CA GLY A 40 20.58 -3.17 3.01
C GLY A 40 20.37 -4.11 1.82
N LEU A 41 19.27 -4.87 1.79
CA LEU A 41 18.92 -5.85 0.77
C LEU A 41 18.31 -5.24 -0.50
N GLU A 42 18.33 -3.92 -0.65
CA GLU A 42 17.72 -3.17 -1.76
C GLU A 42 18.15 -3.65 -3.17
N TRP A 43 19.34 -4.24 -3.27
CA TRP A 43 19.94 -4.77 -4.50
C TRP A 43 19.54 -6.22 -4.81
N TRP A 44 19.06 -6.97 -3.80
CA TRP A 44 18.58 -8.34 -3.96
C TRP A 44 17.08 -8.31 -3.95
N PHE A 45 16.46 -8.59 -5.09
CA PHE A 45 15.06 -8.94 -5.12
C PHE A 45 14.97 -10.36 -4.57
N ASN A 46 15.01 -10.46 -3.23
CA ASN A 46 14.54 -11.64 -2.53
C ASN A 46 13.04 -11.64 -2.76
N SER A 47 12.61 -12.14 -3.90
CA SER A 47 11.20 -12.29 -4.17
C SER A 47 10.64 -13.24 -3.14
N ILE A 48 9.94 -12.69 -2.17
CA ILE A 48 8.84 -13.40 -1.51
C ILE A 48 7.77 -13.77 -2.56
N LEU A 49 7.81 -13.19 -3.78
CA LEU A 49 6.90 -13.47 -4.90
C LEU A 49 7.65 -13.93 -6.17
N PRO A 50 7.76 -15.24 -6.43
CA PRO A 50 8.51 -15.77 -7.56
C PRO A 50 8.02 -15.21 -8.90
N LEU A 51 8.95 -14.96 -9.82
CA LEU A 51 8.61 -14.79 -11.23
C LEU A 51 8.43 -16.18 -11.85
N TYR A 52 7.26 -16.42 -12.42
CA TYR A 52 6.91 -17.73 -12.96
C TYR A 52 7.00 -17.75 -14.48
N ALA A 53 7.39 -18.88 -15.06
CA ALA A 53 7.30 -19.10 -16.50
C ALA A 53 5.85 -19.31 -16.98
N ASP A 54 4.93 -19.61 -16.05
CA ASP A 54 3.51 -19.85 -16.31
C ASP A 54 2.64 -18.85 -15.54
N TRP A 55 1.77 -18.15 -16.28
CA TRP A 55 0.85 -17.16 -15.70
C TRP A 55 -0.17 -17.80 -14.76
N THR A 56 -0.53 -19.07 -14.96
CA THR A 56 -1.46 -19.77 -14.08
C THR A 56 -0.86 -19.94 -12.69
N VAL A 57 0.42 -20.32 -12.62
CA VAL A 57 1.17 -20.41 -11.35
C VAL A 57 1.28 -19.03 -10.70
N ALA A 58 1.59 -17.99 -11.49
CA ALA A 58 1.62 -16.61 -11.01
C ALA A 58 0.27 -16.16 -10.45
N ALA A 59 -0.84 -16.50 -11.09
CA ALA A 59 -2.18 -16.09 -10.68
C ALA A 59 -2.64 -16.76 -9.37
N TYR A 60 -2.17 -17.98 -9.07
CA TYR A 60 -2.55 -18.75 -7.88
C TYR A 60 -1.58 -18.61 -6.69
N GLY A 61 -0.38 -18.04 -6.90
CA GLY A 61 0.49 -17.57 -5.83
C GLY A 61 0.83 -18.59 -4.74
N SER A 62 1.20 -19.82 -5.09
CA SER A 62 1.70 -20.78 -4.09
C SER A 62 2.52 -21.91 -4.72
N HIS A 63 3.75 -22.06 -4.22
CA HIS A 63 4.62 -23.23 -4.43
C HIS A 63 4.14 -24.48 -3.62
N ASP A 64 3.25 -24.30 -2.64
CA ASP A 64 2.87 -25.30 -1.63
C ASP A 64 1.49 -25.96 -1.83
N GLY A 65 0.83 -25.71 -2.97
CA GLY A 65 -0.50 -26.30 -3.29
C GLY A 65 -1.66 -25.87 -2.38
N GLN A 66 -1.46 -24.95 -1.44
CA GLN A 66 -2.52 -24.29 -0.67
C GLN A 66 -2.86 -22.98 -1.40
N PRO A 67 -4.03 -22.86 -2.06
CA PRO A 67 -4.42 -21.61 -2.71
C PRO A 67 -4.40 -20.49 -1.66
N THR A 68 -3.48 -19.54 -1.81
CA THR A 68 -3.52 -18.29 -1.05
C THR A 68 -4.85 -17.63 -1.41
N GLY A 69 -5.80 -17.66 -0.47
CA GLY A 69 -7.17 -17.15 -0.60
C GLY A 69 -7.72 -17.18 -2.02
N ALA A 70 -8.37 -18.28 -2.44
CA ALA A 70 -8.99 -18.40 -3.76
C ALA A 70 -9.99 -17.27 -4.12
N ASN A 71 -10.26 -16.33 -3.21
CA ASN A 71 -11.17 -15.22 -3.39
C ASN A 71 -10.46 -13.85 -3.55
N ASP A 72 -9.14 -13.80 -3.56
CA ASP A 72 -8.42 -12.52 -3.58
C ASP A 72 -8.17 -12.04 -5.02
N ARG A 73 -8.52 -10.78 -5.28
CA ARG A 73 -8.21 -10.12 -6.55
C ARG A 73 -6.74 -9.77 -6.60
N ARG A 74 -6.12 -10.04 -7.74
CA ARG A 74 -4.69 -9.84 -7.97
C ARG A 74 -4.44 -9.17 -9.31
N TRP A 75 -3.43 -8.31 -9.35
CA TRP A 75 -2.80 -7.87 -10.59
C TRP A 75 -1.84 -8.94 -11.07
N VAL A 76 -1.85 -9.25 -12.37
CA VAL A 76 -0.91 -10.17 -13.01
C VAL A 76 -0.18 -9.41 -14.11
N TYR A 77 1.14 -9.46 -14.11
CA TYR A 77 1.98 -8.76 -15.06
C TYR A 77 2.69 -9.77 -15.97
N ARG A 78 2.67 -9.51 -17.27
CA ARG A 78 3.44 -10.23 -18.29
C ARG A 78 4.70 -9.44 -18.58
N ILE A 79 5.86 -10.04 -18.37
CA ILE A 79 7.17 -9.35 -18.38
C ILE A 79 8.07 -10.02 -19.40
N ALA A 80 8.75 -9.24 -20.23
CA ALA A 80 9.75 -9.76 -21.15
C ALA A 80 10.96 -10.34 -20.40
N GLY A 81 11.51 -11.46 -20.85
CA GLY A 81 12.75 -12.01 -20.31
C GLY A 81 13.91 -11.03 -20.46
N ALA A 82 14.83 -10.98 -19.48
CA ALA A 82 15.99 -10.11 -19.55
C ALA A 82 17.17 -10.66 -18.72
N PRO A 83 18.43 -10.30 -19.02
CA PRO A 83 19.58 -10.95 -18.39
C PRO A 83 19.73 -10.70 -16.88
N HIS A 84 19.15 -9.63 -16.34
CA HIS A 84 19.09 -9.43 -14.88
C HIS A 84 18.07 -10.34 -14.16
N LEU A 85 17.24 -11.08 -14.89
CA LEU A 85 16.38 -12.12 -14.34
C LEU A 85 17.21 -13.41 -14.25
N VAL A 86 17.50 -13.86 -13.04
CA VAL A 86 18.38 -15.00 -12.77
C VAL A 86 17.58 -16.14 -12.15
N LEU A 87 17.82 -17.37 -12.59
CA LEU A 87 17.17 -18.55 -12.02
C LEU A 87 17.68 -18.77 -10.58
N GLU A 88 16.76 -18.82 -9.60
CA GLU A 88 17.12 -18.89 -8.17
C GLU A 88 17.65 -20.27 -7.77
N PHE A 89 17.04 -21.34 -8.30
CA PHE A 89 17.36 -22.73 -7.95
C PHE A 89 17.85 -23.54 -9.16
N PRO A 90 18.67 -24.60 -8.94
CA PRO A 90 19.07 -25.53 -9.99
C PRO A 90 17.88 -26.11 -10.76
N THR A 91 18.08 -26.37 -12.05
CA THR A 91 17.08 -26.73 -13.07
C THR A 91 16.38 -28.08 -12.90
N THR A 92 16.33 -28.65 -11.69
CA THR A 92 15.63 -29.91 -11.43
C THR A 92 14.12 -29.77 -11.46
N LEU A 93 13.59 -28.54 -11.35
CA LEU A 93 12.16 -28.24 -11.48
C LEU A 93 11.71 -28.20 -12.95
N PRO A 94 10.47 -28.64 -13.26
CA PRO A 94 9.85 -28.45 -14.57
C PRO A 94 9.90 -26.99 -15.00
N ALA A 95 9.96 -26.73 -16.32
CA ALA A 95 10.10 -25.37 -16.85
C ALA A 95 9.03 -24.37 -16.37
N GLY A 96 7.81 -24.84 -16.08
CA GLY A 96 6.70 -24.02 -15.57
C GLY A 96 6.79 -23.66 -14.08
N GLU A 97 7.64 -24.37 -13.32
CA GLU A 97 7.85 -24.19 -11.87
C GLU A 97 9.20 -23.53 -11.56
N ARG A 98 9.81 -22.90 -12.57
CA ARG A 98 11.07 -22.19 -12.41
C ARG A 98 10.81 -20.81 -11.85
N ASP A 99 11.51 -20.52 -10.75
CA ASP A 99 11.48 -19.23 -10.07
C ASP A 99 12.68 -18.38 -10.51
N TYR A 100 12.38 -17.17 -10.96
CA TYR A 100 13.41 -16.18 -11.31
C TYR A 100 13.42 -15.05 -10.28
N ALA A 101 14.63 -14.61 -9.91
CA ALA A 101 14.85 -13.38 -9.16
C ALA A 101 15.25 -12.26 -10.14
N ALA A 102 14.66 -11.07 -9.97
CA ALA A 102 14.97 -9.90 -10.79
C ALA A 102 15.96 -8.98 -10.06
N ILE A 103 17.23 -8.94 -10.45
CA ILE A 103 18.22 -8.09 -9.75
C ILE A 103 17.71 -6.64 -9.69
N SER A 104 17.48 -6.12 -8.47
CA SER A 104 16.94 -4.77 -8.21
C SER A 104 15.64 -4.40 -8.96
N GLY A 105 14.74 -5.37 -9.16
CA GLY A 105 13.38 -5.15 -9.67
C GLY A 105 13.22 -5.39 -11.18
N VAL A 106 12.02 -5.09 -11.69
CA VAL A 106 11.64 -5.23 -13.12
C VAL A 106 11.30 -3.86 -13.68
N PHE A 107 11.90 -3.45 -14.79
CA PHE A 107 11.64 -2.14 -15.39
C PHE A 107 10.21 -2.05 -15.94
N TRP A 108 9.57 -0.88 -15.84
CA TRP A 108 8.24 -0.69 -16.43
C TRP A 108 8.26 -0.91 -17.94
N SER A 109 9.33 -0.47 -18.62
CA SER A 109 9.51 -0.72 -20.06
C SER A 109 9.65 -2.20 -20.43
N GLN A 110 9.89 -3.07 -19.45
CA GLN A 110 9.97 -4.52 -19.63
C GLN A 110 8.61 -5.22 -19.44
N VAL A 111 7.65 -4.55 -18.81
CA VAL A 111 6.28 -5.05 -18.65
C VAL A 111 5.58 -4.96 -19.99
N GLN A 112 5.20 -6.09 -20.57
CA GLN A 112 4.48 -6.17 -21.84
C GLN A 112 3.00 -5.81 -21.70
N ALA A 113 2.37 -6.35 -20.66
CA ALA A 113 0.95 -6.23 -20.42
C ALA A 113 0.62 -6.53 -18.95
N TRP A 114 -0.58 -6.16 -18.53
CA TRP A 114 -1.12 -6.53 -17.23
C TRP A 114 -2.57 -7.01 -17.35
N ALA A 115 -3.02 -7.76 -16.36
CA ALA A 115 -4.39 -8.24 -16.23
C ALA A 115 -4.79 -8.24 -14.75
N ARG A 116 -6.07 -8.49 -14.47
CA ARG A 116 -6.57 -8.67 -13.10
C ARG A 116 -7.40 -9.94 -12.99
N THR A 117 -7.22 -10.67 -11.90
CA THR A 117 -8.03 -11.84 -11.58
C THR A 117 -9.44 -11.42 -11.13
N ALA A 118 -10.44 -12.26 -11.37
CA ALA A 118 -11.82 -11.98 -10.94
C ALA A 118 -12.01 -12.11 -9.41
N GLY A 119 -11.09 -12.80 -8.72
CA GLY A 119 -11.21 -13.13 -7.29
C GLY A 119 -12.26 -14.23 -7.02
N ASP A 120 -12.55 -15.07 -8.01
CA ASP A 120 -13.49 -16.20 -7.88
C ASP A 120 -12.78 -17.57 -7.95
N GLY A 121 -11.45 -17.55 -7.92
CA GLY A 121 -10.59 -18.73 -8.01
C GLY A 121 -10.55 -19.37 -9.40
N GLN A 122 -11.29 -18.84 -10.38
CA GLN A 122 -11.27 -19.34 -11.75
C GLN A 122 -10.30 -18.51 -12.59
N THR A 123 -9.36 -19.21 -13.24
CA THR A 123 -8.44 -18.64 -14.24
C THR A 123 -9.10 -18.45 -15.61
N ALA A 124 -10.41 -18.20 -15.64
CA ALA A 124 -11.07 -17.87 -16.89
C ALA A 124 -10.35 -16.64 -17.52
N GLU A 125 -10.01 -16.81 -18.79
CA GLU A 125 -9.27 -15.93 -19.71
C GLU A 125 -8.97 -14.52 -19.14
N LEU A 126 -7.74 -14.33 -18.65
CA LEU A 126 -7.26 -13.01 -18.26
C LEU A 126 -7.41 -12.04 -19.43
N VAL A 127 -8.12 -10.93 -19.20
CA VAL A 127 -8.17 -9.82 -20.15
C VAL A 127 -6.88 -9.01 -19.99
N TRP A 128 -5.99 -9.18 -20.96
CA TRP A 128 -4.71 -8.48 -21.00
C TRP A 128 -4.88 -7.07 -21.55
N HIS A 129 -4.25 -6.11 -20.88
CA HIS A 129 -4.11 -4.73 -21.30
C HIS A 129 -2.65 -4.50 -21.65
N ASP A 130 -2.37 -4.13 -22.90
CA ASP A 130 -1.01 -3.88 -23.37
C ASP A 130 -0.41 -2.63 -22.71
N ASN A 131 0.88 -2.70 -22.39
CA ASN A 131 1.62 -1.58 -21.86
C ASN A 131 2.11 -0.66 -22.99
N PRO A 132 1.64 0.60 -23.08
CA PRO A 132 2.08 1.51 -24.12
C PRO A 132 3.55 1.94 -23.97
N ASP A 133 4.14 1.78 -22.78
CA ASP A 133 5.56 2.11 -22.54
C ASP A 133 6.49 0.89 -22.70
N TYR A 134 5.96 -0.26 -23.13
CA TYR A 134 6.77 -1.45 -23.39
C TYR A 134 7.79 -1.19 -24.50
N ASP A 135 9.06 -1.50 -24.23
CA ASP A 135 10.14 -1.45 -25.22
C ASP A 135 10.39 -2.87 -25.76
N SER A 136 9.97 -3.14 -27.00
CA SER A 136 10.12 -4.45 -27.62
C SER A 136 11.57 -4.90 -27.79
N ARG A 137 12.56 -4.00 -27.63
CA ARG A 137 13.99 -4.39 -27.65
C ARG A 137 14.34 -5.35 -26.51
N TRP A 138 13.54 -5.44 -25.45
CA TRP A 138 13.71 -6.47 -24.42
C TRP A 138 13.59 -7.90 -24.98
N GLU A 139 12.82 -8.11 -26.04
CA GLU A 139 12.64 -9.45 -26.67
C GLU A 139 13.92 -9.97 -27.34
N ASP A 140 14.88 -9.08 -27.65
CA ASP A 140 16.20 -9.47 -28.15
C ASP A 140 17.05 -10.14 -27.07
N PHE A 141 16.57 -10.15 -25.82
CA PHE A 141 17.26 -10.73 -24.68
C PHE A 141 16.39 -11.82 -24.01
N GLY A 142 17.03 -12.65 -23.21
CA GLY A 142 16.37 -13.72 -22.46
C GLY A 142 16.83 -13.72 -21.01
N VAL A 143 16.19 -14.57 -20.22
CA VAL A 143 16.59 -14.80 -18.82
C VAL A 143 17.98 -15.43 -18.74
N ASN A 144 18.66 -15.14 -17.63
CA ASN A 144 19.90 -15.83 -17.29
C ASN A 144 19.61 -17.11 -16.51
N GLY A 145 20.47 -18.11 -16.73
CA GLY A 145 20.46 -19.34 -15.95
C GLY A 145 20.98 -19.11 -14.53
N VAL A 146 21.15 -20.19 -13.78
CA VAL A 146 21.68 -20.14 -12.41
C VAL A 146 23.01 -19.40 -12.37
N GLN A 147 23.12 -18.41 -11.49
CA GLN A 147 24.36 -17.68 -11.22
C GLN A 147 24.83 -18.03 -9.81
N GLU A 148 25.68 -19.06 -9.67
CA GLU A 148 26.16 -19.51 -8.36
C GLU A 148 26.87 -18.39 -7.58
N SER A 149 27.55 -17.48 -8.29
CA SER A 149 28.21 -16.31 -7.71
C SER A 149 27.26 -15.28 -7.11
N LEU A 150 25.98 -15.32 -7.48
CA LEU A 150 24.95 -14.46 -6.92
C LEU A 150 24.19 -15.14 -5.76
N SER A 151 24.45 -16.43 -5.47
CA SER A 151 23.80 -17.16 -4.37
C SER A 151 24.33 -16.72 -2.99
N CYS A 152 23.97 -15.51 -2.61
CA CYS A 152 24.44 -14.84 -1.40
C CYS A 152 23.88 -15.38 -0.08
N ALA A 153 22.87 -16.23 -0.17
CA ALA A 153 22.35 -17.04 0.90
C ALA A 153 22.40 -18.51 0.47
N VAL A 154 23.47 -19.23 0.82
CA VAL A 154 23.44 -20.70 0.73
C VAL A 154 22.76 -21.21 2.00
N PRO A 155 21.55 -21.80 1.93
CA PRO A 155 20.90 -22.37 3.12
C PRO A 155 21.79 -23.48 3.69
N GLY A 156 22.13 -23.41 4.98
CA GLY A 156 22.90 -24.44 5.68
C GLY A 156 24.31 -24.05 6.15
N ARG A 157 24.73 -22.80 5.99
CA ARG A 157 25.85 -22.24 6.77
C ARG A 157 25.32 -21.11 7.65
N ASP A 158 25.40 -21.29 8.96
CA ASP A 158 25.33 -20.21 9.98
C ASP A 158 26.52 -19.23 9.84
N ARG A 159 26.75 -18.69 8.64
CA ARG A 159 27.72 -17.62 8.43
C ARG A 159 26.99 -16.30 8.42
N ASP A 160 27.59 -15.33 9.10
CA ASP A 160 27.23 -13.93 9.08
C ASP A 160 26.97 -13.49 7.63
N PHE A 161 25.72 -13.24 7.29
CA PHE A 161 25.31 -12.72 6.00
C PHE A 161 25.93 -11.32 5.84
N ASP A 162 26.92 -11.18 4.95
CA ASP A 162 27.53 -9.89 4.63
C ASP A 162 26.82 -9.26 3.44
N ALA A 163 25.82 -8.43 3.73
CA ALA A 163 25.04 -7.71 2.73
C ALA A 163 25.91 -6.87 1.78
N ASN A 164 27.03 -6.31 2.27
CA ASN A 164 27.91 -5.48 1.46
C ASN A 164 28.70 -6.30 0.45
N ALA A 165 29.26 -7.43 0.88
CA ALA A 165 29.97 -8.35 -0.01
C ALA A 165 29.06 -8.80 -1.17
N CYS A 166 27.80 -9.08 -0.84
CA CYS A 166 26.81 -9.49 -1.82
C CYS A 166 26.37 -8.39 -2.76
N ARG A 167 26.11 -7.18 -2.25
CA ARG A 167 25.88 -6.00 -3.10
C ARG A 167 27.01 -5.80 -4.11
N GLN A 168 28.27 -5.94 -3.68
CA GLN A 168 29.43 -5.82 -4.56
C GLN A 168 29.47 -6.93 -5.63
N GLN A 169 29.11 -8.17 -5.29
CA GLN A 169 29.03 -9.27 -6.26
C GLN A 169 27.96 -9.01 -7.33
N VAL A 170 26.77 -8.56 -6.93
CA VAL A 170 25.68 -8.24 -7.87
C VAL A 170 26.06 -7.03 -8.73
N ARG A 171 26.70 -6.01 -8.17
CA ARG A 171 27.22 -4.87 -8.94
C ARG A 171 28.29 -5.31 -9.93
N GLN A 172 29.20 -6.18 -9.51
CA GLN A 172 30.23 -6.74 -10.39
C GLN A 172 29.60 -7.51 -11.54
N PHE A 173 28.58 -8.35 -11.27
CA PHE A 173 27.83 -9.05 -12.31
C PHE A 173 27.19 -8.09 -13.32
N MET A 174 26.53 -7.03 -12.85
CA MET A 174 25.94 -6.02 -13.75
C MET A 174 27.01 -5.30 -14.58
N ASN A 175 28.15 -4.97 -13.98
CA ASN A 175 29.26 -4.38 -14.70
C ASN A 175 29.83 -5.32 -15.76
N GLU A 176 30.04 -6.60 -15.44
CA GLU A 176 30.51 -7.60 -16.40
C GLU A 176 29.49 -7.77 -17.55
N LEU A 177 28.21 -7.91 -17.23
CA LEU A 177 27.10 -8.03 -18.19
C LEU A 177 27.06 -6.87 -19.19
N LEU A 178 27.30 -5.65 -18.71
CA LEU A 178 27.20 -4.41 -19.50
C LEU A 178 28.55 -3.88 -19.98
N SER A 179 29.64 -4.62 -19.75
CA SER A 179 30.97 -4.22 -20.17
C SER A 179 31.29 -4.66 -21.60
N PRO A 180 32.25 -4.02 -22.30
CA PRO A 180 32.75 -4.51 -23.58
C PRO A 180 33.46 -5.88 -23.47
N GLN A 181 33.77 -6.33 -22.25
CA GLN A 181 34.34 -7.66 -22.01
C GLN A 181 33.29 -8.78 -22.14
N ASN A 182 31.99 -8.46 -22.16
CA ASN A 182 30.94 -9.43 -22.43
C ASN A 182 30.94 -9.83 -23.92
N THR A 183 31.69 -10.87 -24.26
CA THR A 183 31.81 -11.38 -25.63
C THR A 183 30.58 -12.15 -26.11
N LEU A 184 29.54 -12.32 -25.27
CA LEU A 184 28.29 -12.99 -25.67
C LEU A 184 27.34 -12.04 -26.44
N LEU A 185 27.57 -10.74 -26.33
CA LEU A 185 26.82 -9.70 -27.04
C LEU A 185 27.73 -9.00 -28.05
N ASP A 186 27.22 -8.75 -29.24
CA ASP A 186 27.88 -7.82 -30.16
C ASP A 186 27.73 -6.37 -29.65
N ALA A 187 28.52 -5.46 -30.22
CA ALA A 187 28.54 -4.06 -29.81
C ALA A 187 27.17 -3.37 -29.92
N GLY A 188 26.34 -3.74 -30.91
CA GLY A 188 25.00 -3.17 -31.09
C GLY A 188 24.05 -3.62 -29.97
N ARG A 189 24.00 -4.93 -29.71
CA ARG A 189 23.18 -5.50 -28.63
C ARG A 189 23.63 -5.05 -27.25
N LEU A 190 24.94 -4.92 -27.02
CA LEU A 190 25.49 -4.38 -25.78
C LEU A 190 25.04 -2.92 -25.57
N GLN A 191 25.10 -2.10 -26.61
CA GLN A 191 24.64 -0.71 -26.55
C GLN A 191 23.15 -0.62 -26.25
N THR A 192 22.32 -1.42 -26.93
CA THR A 192 20.88 -1.52 -26.63
C THR A 192 20.63 -1.91 -25.17
N LEU A 193 21.36 -2.90 -24.65
CA LEU A 193 21.19 -3.36 -23.28
C LEU A 193 21.55 -2.28 -22.26
N ARG A 194 22.62 -1.51 -22.50
CA ARG A 194 23.01 -0.35 -21.69
C ARG A 194 21.93 0.73 -21.69
N GLU A 195 21.30 0.99 -22.82
CA GLU A 195 20.19 1.95 -22.91
C GLU A 195 18.96 1.48 -22.15
N LEU A 196 18.60 0.21 -22.27
CA LEU A 196 17.45 -0.39 -21.58
C LEU A 196 17.63 -0.38 -20.05
N TYR A 197 18.82 -0.69 -19.55
CA TYR A 197 19.15 -0.58 -18.12
C TYR A 197 19.50 0.84 -17.67
N ASP A 198 19.58 1.79 -18.61
CA ASP A 198 20.16 3.11 -18.42
C ASP A 198 21.62 3.09 -17.88
N TRP A 199 22.31 1.93 -17.85
CA TRP A 199 23.59 1.68 -17.15
C TRP A 199 24.74 1.44 -18.11
N ASN A 200 25.77 2.29 -18.03
CA ASN A 200 27.01 2.11 -18.79
C ASN A 200 28.25 2.16 -17.86
N PRO A 201 28.91 1.01 -17.58
CA PRO A 201 30.06 0.95 -16.69
C PRO A 201 31.28 1.76 -17.16
N GLU A 202 31.38 2.10 -18.45
CA GLU A 202 32.50 2.89 -18.98
C GLU A 202 32.34 4.39 -18.66
N THR A 203 31.11 4.88 -18.61
CA THR A 203 30.80 6.29 -18.32
C THR A 203 30.41 6.52 -16.87
N GLU A 204 29.87 5.49 -16.22
CA GLU A 204 29.45 5.52 -14.81
C GLU A 204 30.09 4.33 -14.04
N PRO A 205 31.43 4.25 -13.92
CA PRO A 205 32.10 3.12 -13.26
C PRO A 205 31.70 2.97 -11.78
N ASP A 206 31.34 4.09 -11.15
CA ASP A 206 30.90 4.17 -9.76
C ASP A 206 29.38 3.96 -9.58
N ARG A 207 28.64 3.66 -10.65
CA ARG A 207 27.21 3.38 -10.54
C ARG A 207 26.93 2.19 -9.63
N ASP A 208 25.88 2.34 -8.85
CA ASP A 208 25.39 1.34 -7.90
C ASP A 208 23.85 1.30 -7.93
N PHE A 209 23.25 0.37 -7.18
CA PHE A 209 21.80 0.17 -7.07
C PHE A 209 21.07 1.35 -6.39
N PRO A 210 19.78 1.59 -6.72
CA PRO A 210 18.87 0.73 -7.50
C PRO A 210 19.09 0.78 -9.02
N LEU A 211 18.70 -0.29 -9.72
CA LEU A 211 18.74 -0.38 -11.18
C LEU A 211 17.73 0.58 -11.83
N ILE A 212 16.53 0.68 -11.26
CA ILE A 212 15.45 1.52 -11.72
C ILE A 212 15.66 2.96 -11.18
N ARG A 213 16.03 3.89 -12.07
CA ARG A 213 16.24 5.32 -11.71
C ARG A 213 15.14 6.24 -12.23
N GLN A 214 14.52 5.88 -13.35
CA GLN A 214 13.59 6.76 -14.05
C GLN A 214 12.15 6.51 -13.56
N ARG A 215 11.70 7.37 -12.64
CA ARG A 215 10.31 7.41 -12.19
C ARG A 215 9.47 8.25 -13.14
N GLN A 216 8.22 7.83 -13.37
CA GLN A 216 7.26 8.57 -14.19
C GLN A 216 6.06 9.00 -13.33
N PRO A 217 6.15 10.11 -12.59
CA PRO A 217 5.15 10.45 -11.58
C PRO A 217 3.72 10.40 -12.15
N ASP A 218 2.81 9.82 -11.37
CA ASP A 218 1.41 9.70 -11.78
C ASP A 218 0.80 11.09 -12.01
N SER A 219 -0.05 11.20 -13.02
CA SER A 219 -0.86 12.41 -13.18
C SER A 219 -1.87 12.52 -12.04
N LEU A 220 -2.24 13.74 -11.63
CA LEU A 220 -3.30 13.94 -10.62
C LEU A 220 -4.62 13.25 -11.02
N VAL A 221 -4.88 13.13 -12.32
CA VAL A 221 -6.06 12.43 -12.86
C VAL A 221 -5.96 10.94 -12.58
N THR A 222 -4.81 10.33 -12.85
CA THR A 222 -4.53 8.91 -12.57
C THR A 222 -4.73 8.60 -11.09
N VAL A 223 -4.17 9.42 -10.20
CA VAL A 223 -4.35 9.30 -8.75
C VAL A 223 -5.83 9.40 -8.37
N ALA A 224 -6.55 10.39 -8.92
CA ALA A 224 -7.97 10.57 -8.63
C ALA A 224 -8.84 9.40 -9.12
N LEU A 225 -8.54 8.81 -10.28
CA LEU A 225 -9.30 7.69 -10.82
C LEU A 225 -9.08 6.40 -10.00
N ARG A 226 -7.89 6.17 -9.46
CA ARG A 226 -7.59 5.00 -8.61
C ARG A 226 -8.36 4.96 -7.30
N GLN A 227 -8.71 6.13 -6.77
CA GLN A 227 -9.46 6.27 -5.52
C GLN A 227 -10.96 5.96 -5.68
N ILE A 228 -11.40 5.73 -6.92
CA ILE A 228 -12.81 5.47 -7.21
C ILE A 228 -13.06 3.97 -7.11
N ASN A 229 -14.01 3.57 -6.26
CA ASN A 229 -14.54 2.20 -6.26
C ASN A 229 -15.35 1.92 -7.53
N TRP A 230 -14.64 1.61 -8.62
CA TRP A 230 -15.22 1.36 -9.94
C TRP A 230 -16.16 0.16 -9.95
N ALA A 231 -16.02 -0.80 -9.03
CA ALA A 231 -16.90 -1.95 -8.93
C ALA A 231 -18.36 -1.55 -8.61
N ALA A 232 -18.57 -0.39 -7.98
CA ALA A 232 -19.89 0.17 -7.71
C ALA A 232 -20.46 1.00 -8.87
N VAL A 233 -19.66 1.29 -9.89
CA VAL A 233 -20.05 2.11 -11.04
C VAL A 233 -20.59 1.19 -12.14
N PRO A 234 -21.82 1.41 -12.66
CA PRO A 234 -22.43 0.55 -13.67
C PRO A 234 -21.85 0.79 -15.08
N ILE A 235 -20.56 0.49 -15.24
CA ILE A 235 -19.83 0.50 -16.51
C ILE A 235 -19.29 -0.91 -16.81
N PRO A 236 -18.97 -1.24 -18.06
CA PRO A 236 -18.34 -2.52 -18.42
C PRO A 236 -17.13 -2.85 -17.55
N ALA A 237 -16.98 -4.12 -17.14
CA ALA A 237 -15.93 -4.59 -16.24
C ALA A 237 -14.51 -4.28 -16.75
N GLU A 238 -14.30 -4.36 -18.06
CA GLU A 238 -13.04 -3.98 -18.73
C GLU A 238 -12.69 -2.51 -18.47
N LEU A 239 -13.66 -1.60 -18.56
CA LEU A 239 -13.44 -0.19 -18.25
C LEU A 239 -13.20 0.04 -16.76
N GLN A 240 -13.91 -0.67 -15.89
CA GLN A 240 -13.64 -0.61 -14.44
C GLN A 240 -12.19 -1.00 -14.15
N LEU A 241 -11.69 -2.02 -14.84
CA LEU A 241 -10.32 -2.51 -14.72
C LEU A 241 -9.30 -1.47 -15.22
N SER A 242 -9.45 -0.94 -16.43
CA SER A 242 -8.53 0.10 -16.96
C SER A 242 -8.50 1.35 -16.07
N LEU A 243 -9.65 1.74 -15.52
CA LEU A 243 -9.75 2.90 -14.66
C LEU A 243 -9.15 2.65 -13.26
N ALA A 244 -9.35 1.46 -12.70
CA ALA A 244 -8.73 1.05 -11.44
C ALA A 244 -7.21 0.88 -11.58
N ALA A 245 -6.73 0.49 -12.76
CA ALA A 245 -5.31 0.38 -13.06
C ALA A 245 -4.60 1.73 -13.16
N GLY A 246 -5.34 2.84 -13.38
CA GLY A 246 -4.81 4.20 -13.50
C GLY A 246 -4.15 4.54 -14.84
N LEU A 247 -4.06 3.59 -15.77
CA LEU A 247 -3.43 3.73 -17.10
C LEU A 247 -4.46 3.88 -18.22
N VAL A 248 -5.51 4.64 -17.95
CA VAL A 248 -6.64 4.78 -18.86
C VAL A 248 -6.31 5.67 -20.08
N THR A 249 -6.72 5.22 -21.26
CA THR A 249 -6.64 6.01 -22.50
C THR A 249 -7.75 7.05 -22.58
N ALA A 250 -7.56 8.10 -23.39
CA ALA A 250 -8.61 9.11 -23.62
C ALA A 250 -9.90 8.48 -24.18
N SER A 251 -9.79 7.44 -25.01
CA SER A 251 -10.92 6.68 -25.56
C SER A 251 -11.71 5.92 -24.49
N GLU A 252 -11.02 5.30 -23.54
CA GLU A 252 -11.65 4.58 -22.43
C GLU A 252 -12.31 5.55 -21.45
N CYS A 253 -11.66 6.67 -21.13
CA CYS A 253 -12.29 7.76 -20.37
C CYS A 253 -13.58 8.24 -21.04
N ALA A 254 -13.55 8.47 -22.35
CA ALA A 254 -14.72 8.82 -23.12
C ALA A 254 -15.81 7.73 -23.10
N ALA A 255 -15.42 6.46 -23.13
CA ALA A 255 -16.36 5.33 -23.02
C ALA A 255 -17.01 5.28 -21.64
N ALA A 256 -16.24 5.48 -20.57
CA ALA A 256 -16.73 5.55 -19.20
C ALA A 256 -17.71 6.72 -18.98
N VAL A 257 -17.38 7.92 -19.49
CA VAL A 257 -18.29 9.09 -19.44
C VAL A 257 -19.62 8.77 -20.13
N ARG A 258 -19.58 8.13 -21.30
CA ARG A 258 -20.79 7.73 -22.03
C ARG A 258 -21.60 6.69 -21.25
N ALA A 259 -20.95 5.67 -20.70
CA ALA A 259 -21.61 4.60 -19.94
C ALA A 259 -22.28 5.15 -18.67
N ILE A 260 -21.57 5.96 -17.88
CA ILE A 260 -22.13 6.67 -16.71
C ILE A 260 -23.31 7.55 -17.13
N SER A 261 -23.15 8.33 -18.19
CA SER A 261 -24.22 9.20 -18.68
C SER A 261 -25.46 8.44 -19.14
N GLN A 262 -25.30 7.22 -19.67
CA GLN A 262 -26.42 6.36 -20.05
C GLN A 262 -27.10 5.74 -18.84
N ALA A 263 -26.32 5.22 -17.89
CA ALA A 263 -26.83 4.56 -16.68
C ALA A 263 -27.65 5.51 -15.79
N TYR A 264 -27.25 6.79 -15.69
CA TYR A 264 -27.88 7.76 -14.77
C TYR A 264 -28.80 8.78 -15.47
N ARG A 265 -29.10 8.62 -16.77
CA ARG A 265 -29.99 9.55 -17.49
C ARG A 265 -31.46 9.36 -17.09
N LYS A 266 -31.96 10.19 -16.17
CA LYS A 266 -33.41 10.33 -15.93
C LYS A 266 -34.07 11.21 -17.01
N GLY A 267 -34.58 10.56 -18.06
CA GLY A 267 -35.80 11.00 -18.77
C GLY A 267 -35.82 12.35 -19.53
N SER A 268 -34.71 13.01 -19.86
CA SER A 268 -34.75 14.25 -20.66
C SER A 268 -34.36 14.06 -22.14
N LYS A 269 -35.09 14.77 -23.00
CA LYS A 269 -35.07 14.66 -24.47
C LYS A 269 -33.65 14.68 -25.04
N ARG A 270 -33.43 13.78 -26.00
CA ARG A 270 -32.20 13.51 -26.75
C ARG A 270 -31.62 14.79 -27.38
N ARG A 271 -30.88 15.60 -26.61
CA ARG A 271 -30.04 16.65 -27.18
C ARG A 271 -28.92 15.94 -27.93
N ARG A 272 -28.87 16.08 -29.26
CA ARG A 272 -27.73 15.65 -30.08
C ARG A 272 -26.49 16.34 -29.50
N ALA A 273 -25.63 15.57 -28.85
CA ALA A 273 -24.33 16.06 -28.41
C ALA A 273 -23.52 16.37 -29.67
N THR A 274 -23.07 17.62 -29.82
CA THR A 274 -22.13 18.04 -30.85
C THR A 274 -20.80 17.31 -30.61
N GLN A 275 -20.46 16.43 -31.55
CA GLN A 275 -19.50 15.34 -31.42
C GLN A 275 -18.10 15.75 -31.92
N ASN A 276 -17.56 16.87 -31.44
CA ASN A 276 -16.32 17.39 -32.03
C ASN A 276 -15.05 17.16 -31.22
N ASN A 277 -15.12 16.74 -29.94
CA ASN A 277 -13.94 16.31 -29.20
C ASN A 277 -14.26 15.09 -28.31
N PRO A 278 -13.42 14.05 -28.26
CA PRO A 278 -13.58 12.98 -27.29
C PRO A 278 -13.45 13.55 -25.87
N PRO A 279 -14.34 13.17 -24.93
CA PRO A 279 -14.23 13.54 -23.53
C PRO A 279 -12.83 13.25 -22.99
N SER A 280 -12.23 14.21 -22.29
CA SER A 280 -10.96 13.98 -21.59
C SER A 280 -11.20 13.23 -20.28
N CYS A 281 -10.17 12.61 -19.70
CA CYS A 281 -10.27 12.01 -18.37
C CYS A 281 -10.61 13.04 -17.27
N ASN A 282 -10.31 14.33 -17.48
CA ASN A 282 -10.80 15.40 -16.62
C ASN A 282 -12.32 15.49 -16.63
N GLU A 283 -12.96 15.31 -17.80
CA GLU A 283 -14.42 15.28 -17.90
C GLU A 283 -15.01 14.10 -17.15
N LEU A 284 -14.34 12.93 -17.14
CA LEU A 284 -14.76 11.78 -16.34
C LEU A 284 -14.73 12.09 -14.84
N VAL A 285 -13.64 12.66 -14.34
CA VAL A 285 -13.52 13.06 -12.93
C VAL A 285 -14.61 14.07 -12.56
N THR A 286 -14.82 15.10 -13.39
CA THR A 286 -15.91 16.07 -13.21
C THR A 286 -17.28 15.37 -13.22
N LYS A 287 -17.51 14.43 -14.14
CA LYS A 287 -18.79 13.74 -14.27
C LYS A 287 -19.14 12.91 -13.03
N ILE A 288 -18.15 12.27 -12.44
CA ILE A 288 -18.31 11.49 -11.22
C ILE A 288 -18.66 12.41 -10.06
N LYS A 289 -17.92 13.52 -9.93
CA LYS A 289 -18.20 14.59 -8.96
C LYS A 289 -19.58 15.26 -9.15
N GLU A 290 -20.16 15.21 -10.34
CA GLU A 290 -21.48 15.79 -10.61
C GLU A 290 -22.63 14.79 -10.46
N THR A 291 -22.35 13.48 -10.46
CA THR A 291 -23.39 12.43 -10.44
C THR A 291 -23.72 12.09 -8.98
N PRO A 292 -24.87 12.53 -8.42
CA PRO A 292 -25.16 12.40 -6.99
C PRO A 292 -25.15 10.94 -6.50
N GLU A 293 -25.56 10.00 -7.35
CA GLU A 293 -25.56 8.57 -7.04
C GLU A 293 -24.15 8.00 -6.90
N LEU A 294 -23.21 8.39 -7.77
CA LEU A 294 -21.79 8.00 -7.66
C LEU A 294 -21.12 8.73 -6.50
N ASN A 295 -21.44 10.01 -6.34
CA ASN A 295 -21.05 10.78 -5.18
C ASN A 295 -21.57 10.18 -3.87
N LYS A 296 -22.69 9.44 -3.82
CA LYS A 296 -23.12 8.79 -2.57
C LYS A 296 -22.25 7.59 -2.21
N VAL A 297 -21.66 6.94 -3.21
CA VAL A 297 -20.70 5.86 -3.00
C VAL A 297 -19.38 6.41 -2.46
N HIS A 298 -18.94 7.59 -2.94
CA HIS A 298 -17.72 8.26 -2.46
C HIS A 298 -17.93 9.11 -1.20
N ASN A 299 -19.07 9.76 -1.07
CA ASN A 299 -19.46 10.52 0.11
C ASN A 299 -20.27 9.63 1.03
N LYS A 300 -19.67 8.52 1.48
CA LYS A 300 -20.09 7.95 2.75
C LYS A 300 -20.02 9.12 3.75
N PRO A 301 -21.09 9.41 4.52
CA PRO A 301 -21.05 10.51 5.46
C PRO A 301 -19.77 10.36 6.29
N PRO A 302 -19.03 11.47 6.48
CA PRO A 302 -17.75 11.40 7.15
C PRO A 302 -17.95 10.70 8.51
N PRO A 303 -17.02 9.83 8.90
CA PRO A 303 -17.18 9.03 10.11
C PRO A 303 -17.41 9.88 11.36
N CYS A 304 -16.96 11.14 11.33
CA CYS A 304 -17.31 12.16 12.30
C CYS A 304 -17.77 13.46 11.65
N GLN A 305 -18.49 14.26 12.43
CA GLN A 305 -18.87 15.62 12.01
C GLN A 305 -17.85 16.64 12.53
N LYS A 306 -17.38 16.46 13.76
CA LYS A 306 -16.38 17.35 14.37
C LYS A 306 -15.10 16.63 14.75
N ILE A 307 -13.99 17.32 14.55
CA ILE A 307 -12.66 16.85 14.88
C ILE A 307 -11.98 17.73 15.93
N LYS A 308 -11.08 17.10 16.70
CA LYS A 308 -10.12 17.70 17.65
C LYS A 308 -8.76 17.01 17.52
N ASP A 309 -7.74 17.51 18.20
CA ASP A 309 -6.38 16.94 18.18
C ASP A 309 -5.84 16.74 16.74
N LEU A 310 -6.05 17.73 15.86
CA LEU A 310 -5.61 17.67 14.46
C LEU A 310 -4.08 17.67 14.39
N GLU A 311 -3.53 16.71 13.65
CA GLU A 311 -2.10 16.53 13.41
C GLU A 311 -1.84 16.46 11.90
N PHE A 312 -0.73 17.09 11.48
CA PHE A 312 -0.25 17.12 10.10
C PHE A 312 1.06 16.33 9.99
N GLY A 313 1.20 15.53 8.94
CA GLY A 313 2.42 14.81 8.60
C GLY A 313 2.82 15.04 7.14
N LEU A 314 4.11 15.22 6.88
CA LEU A 314 4.71 15.29 5.56
C LEU A 314 6.03 14.50 5.53
N ALA A 315 6.23 13.72 4.47
CA ALA A 315 7.51 13.08 4.17
C ALA A 315 7.99 13.45 2.76
N LEU A 316 9.28 13.72 2.63
CA LEU A 316 9.98 13.86 1.36
C LEU A 316 10.57 12.52 0.94
N SER A 317 10.65 12.29 -0.37
CA SER A 317 11.29 11.09 -0.92
C SER A 317 12.77 11.00 -0.50
N SER A 318 13.28 9.78 -0.35
CA SER A 318 14.69 9.48 -0.16
C SER A 318 15.50 9.49 -1.47
N ASP A 319 14.88 9.80 -2.61
CA ASP A 319 15.58 9.87 -3.89
C ASP A 319 16.63 10.99 -3.92
N TYR A 320 17.60 10.81 -4.82
CA TYR A 320 18.64 11.78 -5.06
C TYR A 320 18.03 13.12 -5.53
N TRP A 321 18.35 14.21 -4.84
CA TRP A 321 17.79 15.56 -4.98
C TRP A 321 16.39 15.82 -4.40
N SER A 322 15.78 14.88 -3.69
CA SER A 322 14.38 15.06 -3.22
C SER A 322 14.19 16.00 -2.03
N GLY A 323 15.29 16.45 -1.43
CA GLY A 323 15.28 17.54 -0.45
C GLY A 323 15.05 18.92 -1.07
N SER A 324 15.16 19.97 -0.26
CA SER A 324 15.09 21.36 -0.71
C SER A 324 16.16 22.20 -0.02
N PHE A 325 16.62 23.27 -0.67
CA PHE A 325 17.35 24.37 -0.05
C PHE A 325 16.44 25.49 0.47
N ASP A 326 15.14 25.38 0.22
CA ASP A 326 14.14 26.34 0.64
C ASP A 326 13.57 26.01 2.02
N ARG A 327 12.93 27.00 2.64
CA ARG A 327 12.01 26.75 3.74
C ARG A 327 10.73 26.16 3.18
N VAL A 328 10.42 24.94 3.60
CA VAL A 328 9.19 24.23 3.25
C VAL A 328 8.18 24.40 4.37
N GLY A 329 6.95 24.74 4.00
CA GLY A 329 5.81 24.90 4.88
C GLY A 329 4.56 24.26 4.28
N ALA A 330 3.50 24.15 5.07
CA ALA A 330 2.17 23.82 4.59
C ALA A 330 1.16 24.86 5.09
N ALA A 331 -0.04 24.89 4.51
CA ALA A 331 -1.18 25.60 5.07
C ALA A 331 -2.45 24.78 4.89
N LEU A 332 -3.22 24.65 5.97
CA LEU A 332 -4.56 24.06 5.93
C LEU A 332 -5.57 25.19 5.75
N ASP A 333 -6.46 25.04 4.78
CA ASP A 333 -7.40 26.07 4.35
C ASP A 333 -8.81 25.50 4.13
N GLY A 334 -9.82 26.27 4.51
CA GLY A 334 -11.22 25.94 4.29
C GLY A 334 -12.20 26.83 5.04
N PRO A 335 -13.50 26.44 5.09
CA PRO A 335 -14.53 27.23 5.75
C PRO A 335 -14.28 27.52 7.23
N ALA A 336 -13.47 26.72 7.92
CA ALA A 336 -13.09 26.96 9.33
C ALA A 336 -12.02 28.05 9.50
N GLY A 337 -11.31 28.41 8.44
CA GLY A 337 -10.21 29.37 8.45
C GLY A 337 -8.96 28.83 7.78
N LYS A 338 -7.82 29.51 8.01
CA LYS A 338 -6.53 29.14 7.44
C LYS A 338 -5.43 29.16 8.51
N VAL A 339 -4.60 28.13 8.52
CA VAL A 339 -3.41 28.04 9.39
C VAL A 339 -2.18 27.69 8.56
N ASN A 340 -1.07 28.41 8.79
CA ASN A 340 0.22 28.10 8.21
C ASN A 340 1.03 27.24 9.18
N ILE A 341 1.64 26.19 8.68
CA ILE A 341 2.37 25.17 9.41
C ILE A 341 3.83 25.21 8.91
N PRO A 342 4.77 25.79 9.68
CA PRO A 342 6.18 25.73 9.33
C PRO A 342 6.66 24.28 9.49
N LEU A 343 7.32 23.72 8.47
CA LEU A 343 7.81 22.33 8.50
C LEU A 343 9.31 22.27 8.76
N ALA A 344 10.12 22.81 7.84
CA ALA A 344 11.59 22.80 7.97
C ALA A 344 12.27 23.85 7.10
N ASP A 345 13.47 24.24 7.52
CA ASP A 345 14.40 25.06 6.75
C ASP A 345 15.40 24.14 6.05
N ALA A 346 15.40 24.15 4.71
CA ALA A 346 16.25 23.30 3.86
C ALA A 346 16.18 21.80 4.23
N PRO A 347 14.99 21.16 4.19
CA PRO A 347 14.84 19.75 4.52
C PRO A 347 15.69 18.86 3.59
N SER A 348 16.43 17.91 4.15
CA SER A 348 17.16 16.91 3.37
C SER A 348 16.21 15.94 2.66
N LEU A 349 16.74 15.18 1.69
CA LEU A 349 16.05 13.98 1.19
C LEU A 349 15.72 13.02 2.35
N GLY A 350 14.62 12.28 2.23
CA GLY A 350 14.08 11.40 3.28
C GLY A 350 13.56 12.13 4.52
N PHE A 351 13.48 13.48 4.48
CA PHE A 351 12.94 14.25 5.59
C PHE A 351 11.51 13.83 5.90
N ASN A 352 11.23 13.56 7.17
CA ASN A 352 9.91 13.19 7.63
C ASN A 352 9.58 14.00 8.88
N THR A 353 8.44 14.69 8.87
CA THR A 353 7.95 15.38 10.05
C THR A 353 7.45 14.36 11.06
N SER A 354 7.90 14.45 12.31
CA SER A 354 7.06 13.92 13.40
C SER A 354 5.71 14.65 13.36
N TRP A 355 4.64 13.96 13.75
CA TRP A 355 3.28 14.52 13.71
C TRP A 355 3.22 15.91 14.35
N ILE A 356 2.90 16.91 13.53
CA ILE A 356 2.82 18.31 13.96
C ILE A 356 1.40 18.57 14.46
N ARG A 357 1.27 18.78 15.77
CA ARG A 357 0.00 19.15 16.39
C ARG A 357 -0.43 20.56 15.99
N ILE A 358 -1.66 20.67 15.53
CA ILE A 358 -2.30 21.94 15.18
C ILE A 358 -3.17 22.38 16.35
N ASP A 359 -2.79 23.49 16.98
CA ASP A 359 -3.62 24.15 17.99
C ASP A 359 -4.85 24.76 17.29
N LEU A 360 -5.96 24.01 17.29
CA LEU A 360 -7.21 24.44 16.66
C LEU A 360 -7.74 25.75 17.24
N LYS A 361 -7.51 26.01 18.53
CA LYS A 361 -7.98 27.23 19.19
C LYS A 361 -7.25 28.46 18.65
N SER A 362 -5.94 28.36 18.51
CA SER A 362 -5.11 29.40 17.92
C SER A 362 -5.34 29.54 16.41
N ALA A 363 -5.47 28.41 15.70
CA ALA A 363 -5.60 28.35 14.25
C ALA A 363 -6.97 28.80 13.71
N PHE A 364 -8.05 28.39 14.37
CA PHE A 364 -9.43 28.54 13.87
C PHE A 364 -10.38 29.18 14.91
N GLY A 365 -9.88 29.57 16.08
CA GLY A 365 -10.66 30.21 17.15
C GLY A 365 -11.49 29.24 18.01
N GLN A 366 -11.45 27.93 17.73
CA GLN A 366 -12.25 26.90 18.38
C GLN A 366 -11.42 25.66 18.71
N ASP A 367 -11.69 25.00 19.84
CA ASP A 367 -10.99 23.75 20.22
C ASP A 367 -11.40 22.54 19.37
N THR A 368 -12.43 22.70 18.54
CA THR A 368 -12.97 21.69 17.63
C THR A 368 -13.42 22.38 16.35
N ILE A 369 -13.31 21.71 15.21
CA ILE A 369 -13.85 22.20 13.93
C ILE A 369 -14.72 21.15 13.26
N ASP A 370 -15.63 21.57 12.39
CA ASP A 370 -16.33 20.65 11.49
C ASP A 370 -15.29 20.06 10.52
N ILE A 371 -15.34 18.76 10.23
CA ILE A 371 -14.42 18.10 9.30
C ILE A 371 -14.50 18.71 7.90
N LYS A 372 -15.68 19.23 7.51
CA LYS A 372 -15.92 19.99 6.27
C LYS A 372 -15.29 21.38 6.30
N GLY A 373 -14.83 21.82 7.46
CA GLY A 373 -14.12 23.07 7.67
C GLY A 373 -12.72 23.08 7.06
N LEU A 374 -12.17 21.91 6.72
CA LEU A 374 -10.93 21.74 5.98
C LEU A 374 -11.26 21.34 4.54
N SER A 375 -10.65 22.01 3.57
CA SER A 375 -10.93 21.77 2.15
C SER A 375 -9.68 21.67 1.29
N ARG A 376 -8.53 22.14 1.78
CA ARG A 376 -7.29 22.19 1.01
C ARG A 376 -6.04 22.14 1.89
N ILE A 377 -5.03 21.43 1.41
CA ILE A 377 -3.64 21.53 1.83
C ILE A 377 -2.91 22.35 0.78
N ASN A 378 -2.25 23.42 1.18
CA ASN A 378 -1.35 24.17 0.32
C ASN A 378 0.08 23.89 0.77
N LEU A 379 0.92 23.36 -0.11
CA LEU A 379 2.36 23.31 0.16
C LEU A 379 2.98 24.65 -0.20
N THR A 380 3.89 25.11 0.64
CA THR A 380 4.56 26.39 0.47
C THR A 380 6.06 26.23 0.49
N ALA A 381 6.75 27.01 -0.34
CA ALA A 381 8.19 27.10 -0.37
C ALA A 381 8.62 28.56 -0.29
N GLN A 382 9.73 28.82 0.39
CA GLN A 382 10.34 30.13 0.51
C GLN A 382 11.86 29.98 0.47
N GLY A 383 12.53 30.51 -0.55
CA GLY A 383 13.99 30.57 -0.54
C GLY A 383 14.53 31.23 0.74
N ILE A 384 15.61 30.69 1.30
CA ILE A 384 16.29 31.23 2.49
C ILE A 384 17.79 31.43 2.23
N PHE A 385 18.41 32.37 2.95
CA PHE A 385 19.83 32.72 2.78
C PHE A 385 20.75 32.08 3.84
N ALA A 386 20.19 31.63 4.96
CA ALA A 386 20.94 31.54 6.22
C ALA A 386 21.95 30.38 6.29
N ASN A 387 21.81 29.32 5.48
CA ASN A 387 22.54 28.07 5.70
C ASN A 387 23.31 27.51 4.50
N SER A 388 23.43 28.24 3.38
CA SER A 388 24.18 27.75 2.21
C SER A 388 25.02 28.83 1.53
N TRP A 389 26.33 28.59 1.50
CA TRP A 389 27.31 29.28 0.66
C TRP A 389 27.09 28.99 -0.84
N LEU A 390 26.34 27.93 -1.17
CA LEU A 390 25.99 27.56 -2.52
C LEU A 390 24.71 28.29 -2.94
N PRO A 391 24.62 28.74 -4.21
CA PRO A 391 23.57 29.67 -4.59
C PRO A 391 22.27 28.95 -5.01
N TYR A 392 22.13 27.65 -4.72
CA TYR A 392 20.93 26.85 -4.99
C TYR A 392 19.78 27.30 -4.09
N LYS A 393 18.77 27.93 -4.70
CA LYS A 393 17.56 28.46 -4.05
C LYS A 393 16.40 28.32 -5.02
N ASN A 394 15.18 28.33 -4.49
CA ASN A 394 13.96 28.13 -5.25
C ASN A 394 14.01 26.80 -6.03
N ASP A 395 14.54 25.76 -5.37
CA ASP A 395 14.68 24.44 -5.97
C ASP A 395 13.37 23.67 -5.96
N GLN A 396 13.38 22.49 -6.57
CA GLN A 396 12.27 21.56 -6.48
C GLN A 396 12.58 20.53 -5.40
N PHE A 397 11.54 20.00 -4.77
CA PHE A 397 11.62 18.91 -3.82
C PHE A 397 10.52 17.90 -4.10
N GLN A 398 10.75 16.64 -3.72
CA GLN A 398 9.82 15.57 -4.00
C GLN A 398 9.10 15.15 -2.72
N VAL A 399 7.78 15.32 -2.71
CA VAL A 399 6.92 14.90 -1.60
C VAL A 399 6.52 13.45 -1.81
N GLN A 400 6.86 12.60 -0.84
CA GLN A 400 6.45 11.20 -0.80
C GLN A 400 5.06 11.06 -0.18
N ASP A 401 4.86 11.62 1.02
CA ASP A 401 3.60 11.49 1.76
C ASP A 401 3.09 12.83 2.28
N ILE A 402 1.77 12.99 2.30
CA ILE A 402 1.06 13.96 3.13
C ILE A 402 -0.09 13.24 3.84
N LYS A 403 -0.17 13.42 5.16
CA LYS A 403 -1.16 12.74 6.01
C LYS A 403 -1.81 13.74 6.95
N LEU A 404 -3.12 13.62 7.14
CA LEU A 404 -3.81 14.25 8.25
C LEU A 404 -4.35 13.18 9.18
N ARG A 405 -4.34 13.47 10.48
CA ARG A 405 -5.11 12.69 11.43
C ARG A 405 -5.70 13.57 12.50
N ALA A 406 -6.83 13.15 13.05
CA ALA A 406 -7.51 13.83 14.13
C ALA A 406 -8.27 12.83 14.99
N LYS A 407 -8.98 13.33 16.00
CA LYS A 407 -9.96 12.56 16.76
C LYS A 407 -11.36 13.13 16.59
N CYS A 408 -12.32 12.25 16.45
CA CYS A 408 -13.74 12.58 16.51
C CYS A 408 -14.07 13.18 17.89
N VAL A 409 -14.90 14.22 17.93
CA VAL A 409 -15.34 14.82 19.20
C VAL A 409 -16.38 13.93 19.88
N GLU A 410 -17.26 13.32 19.09
CA GLU A 410 -18.45 12.61 19.54
C GLU A 410 -18.12 11.31 20.27
N ASP A 411 -17.12 10.58 19.77
CA ASP A 411 -16.81 9.23 20.25
C ASP A 411 -15.33 8.97 20.51
N GLY A 412 -14.45 9.89 20.12
CA GLY A 412 -13.01 9.82 20.37
C GLY A 412 -12.23 8.93 19.40
N PHE A 413 -12.88 8.38 18.36
CA PHE A 413 -12.18 7.58 17.35
C PHE A 413 -11.13 8.41 16.63
N LYS A 414 -10.06 7.75 16.18
CA LYS A 414 -9.09 8.37 15.29
C LYS A 414 -9.68 8.40 13.89
N VAL A 415 -9.47 9.50 13.20
CA VAL A 415 -9.77 9.63 11.78
C VAL A 415 -8.53 10.09 11.05
N ASN A 416 -8.29 9.54 9.88
CA ASN A 416 -7.14 9.86 9.06
C ASN A 416 -7.61 10.22 7.64
N ASP A 417 -6.89 11.14 7.02
CA ASP A 417 -6.91 11.39 5.59
C ASP A 417 -5.52 11.03 5.06
N ASP A 418 -5.46 9.85 4.45
CA ASP A 418 -4.26 9.28 3.85
C ASP A 418 -4.33 9.33 2.31
N ARG A 419 -5.15 10.23 1.77
CA ARG A 419 -5.36 10.38 0.32
C ARG A 419 -4.08 10.67 -0.46
N PHE A 420 -3.12 11.32 0.20
CA PHE A 420 -1.87 11.77 -0.38
C PHE A 420 -0.66 10.98 0.15
N VAL A 421 -0.89 9.75 0.61
CA VAL A 421 0.17 8.78 0.86
C VAL A 421 0.69 8.22 -0.47
N ALA A 422 2.01 8.05 -0.57
CA ALA A 422 2.72 7.62 -1.75
C ALA A 422 2.49 8.52 -2.98
N LEU A 423 2.34 9.83 -2.75
CA LEU A 423 2.16 10.88 -3.74
C LEU A 423 3.34 10.98 -4.72
N ASN A 424 4.58 10.88 -4.23
CA ASN A 424 5.84 10.87 -5.00
C ASN A 424 5.97 11.97 -6.07
N ALA A 425 5.51 13.20 -5.76
CA ALA A 425 5.43 14.30 -6.73
C ALA A 425 6.43 15.43 -6.44
N TRP A 426 7.04 15.97 -7.51
CA TRP A 426 7.94 17.13 -7.43
C TRP A 426 7.16 18.44 -7.40
N TYR A 427 7.53 19.31 -6.45
CA TYR A 427 6.99 20.66 -6.32
C TYR A 427 8.12 21.68 -6.20
N GLY A 428 7.89 22.89 -6.68
CA GLY A 428 8.84 23.99 -6.58
C GLY A 428 8.23 25.28 -7.09
N HIS A 429 9.01 26.35 -7.01
CA HIS A 429 8.55 27.70 -7.40
C HIS A 429 8.08 27.77 -8.86
N SER A 430 6.98 28.49 -9.12
CA SER A 430 6.39 28.58 -10.48
C SER A 430 7.28 29.32 -11.49
N LYS A 431 8.21 30.14 -11.00
CA LYS A 431 9.15 30.90 -11.82
C LYS A 431 10.54 30.32 -11.62
N ASN A 432 11.13 29.77 -12.69
CA ASN A 432 12.54 29.37 -12.80
C ASN A 432 13.49 30.60 -12.79
N GLY A 433 13.26 31.54 -11.88
CA GLY A 433 14.00 32.79 -11.78
C GLY A 433 15.33 32.57 -11.06
N PHE A 434 16.38 32.33 -11.84
CA PHE A 434 17.76 32.23 -11.37
C PHE A 434 18.17 33.43 -10.49
N PHE A 435 18.73 33.11 -9.31
CA PHE A 435 19.51 33.91 -8.34
C PHE A 435 18.95 35.21 -7.72
N LEU A 436 17.95 35.90 -8.26
CA LEU A 436 17.62 37.28 -7.83
C LEU A 436 16.17 37.56 -7.41
N SER A 437 15.26 36.59 -7.53
CA SER A 437 13.86 36.79 -7.12
C SER A 437 13.72 36.82 -5.59
N PRO A 438 12.97 37.78 -5.01
CA PRO A 438 12.85 37.93 -3.56
C PRO A 438 12.14 36.75 -2.88
N PHE A 439 12.56 36.51 -1.63
CA PHE A 439 12.22 35.45 -0.67
C PHE A 439 10.76 35.43 -0.19
N ASN A 440 9.79 35.59 -1.08
CA ASN A 440 8.40 35.50 -0.68
C ASN A 440 7.97 34.04 -0.65
N THR A 441 7.26 33.66 0.40
CA THR A 441 6.59 32.37 0.48
C THR A 441 5.60 32.24 -0.68
N GLU A 442 5.75 31.19 -1.47
CA GLU A 442 4.89 30.85 -2.60
C GLU A 442 4.16 29.55 -2.30
N THR A 443 2.91 29.44 -2.75
CA THR A 443 2.20 28.15 -2.76
C THR A 443 2.62 27.36 -3.99
N VAL A 444 3.36 26.27 -3.78
CA VAL A 444 3.92 25.41 -4.84
C VAL A 444 3.00 24.24 -5.21
N ALA A 445 2.06 23.90 -4.32
CA ALA A 445 1.02 22.90 -4.59
C ALA A 445 -0.27 23.25 -3.84
N SER A 446 -1.40 22.92 -4.44
CA SER A 446 -2.73 23.01 -3.82
C SER A 446 -3.45 21.68 -4.00
N LEU A 447 -3.74 21.01 -2.90
CA LEU A 447 -4.29 19.66 -2.84
C LEU A 447 -5.65 19.71 -2.16
N ASP A 448 -6.72 19.37 -2.86
CA ASP A 448 -8.08 19.44 -2.32
C ASP A 448 -8.39 18.22 -1.44
N ILE A 449 -8.95 18.47 -0.27
CA ILE A 449 -9.47 17.47 0.67
C ILE A 449 -10.99 17.53 0.69
N ALA A 450 -11.63 16.38 0.69
CA ALA A 450 -13.05 16.21 0.88
C ALA A 450 -13.35 15.44 2.18
N PRO A 451 -14.52 15.64 2.80
CA PRO A 451 -14.94 14.87 3.98
C PRO A 451 -14.96 13.35 3.75
N GLY A 452 -15.20 12.91 2.51
CA GLY A 452 -15.18 11.48 2.15
C GLY A 452 -13.77 10.88 2.07
N ASP A 453 -12.73 11.71 2.06
CA ASP A 453 -11.33 11.26 2.05
C ASP A 453 -10.89 10.78 3.46
N TRP A 454 -11.66 11.15 4.49
CA TRP A 454 -11.41 10.74 5.87
C TRP A 454 -11.99 9.36 6.15
N HIS A 455 -11.17 8.48 6.70
CA HIS A 455 -11.59 7.18 7.20
C HIS A 455 -11.30 7.07 8.70
N MET A 456 -12.00 6.15 9.37
CA MET A 456 -11.92 5.97 10.83
C MET A 456 -11.12 4.73 11.15
N THR A 457 -10.39 4.76 12.26
CA THR A 457 -9.75 3.56 12.83
C THR A 457 -10.27 3.36 14.25
N PRO A 458 -11.08 2.30 14.49
CA PRO A 458 -11.58 1.28 13.56
C PRO A 458 -12.60 1.81 12.54
N PRO A 459 -12.91 1.03 11.47
CA PRO A 459 -13.80 1.46 10.37
C PRO A 459 -15.26 1.70 10.79
N CYS A 460 -15.66 1.26 11.98
CA CYS A 460 -16.98 1.53 12.55
C CYS A 460 -16.97 1.51 14.07
N SER A 461 -17.92 2.23 14.66
CA SER A 461 -18.12 2.30 16.11
C SER A 461 -19.01 1.19 16.66
N LYS A 462 -19.83 0.56 15.80
CA LYS A 462 -20.76 -0.50 16.17
C LYS A 462 -20.56 -1.73 15.30
N ILE A 463 -20.58 -2.90 15.94
CA ILE A 463 -20.46 -4.20 15.29
C ILE A 463 -21.77 -4.98 15.37
N LYS A 464 -22.02 -5.82 14.36
CA LYS A 464 -23.18 -6.74 14.29
C LYS A 464 -22.79 -8.21 14.45
N SER A 465 -21.51 -8.54 14.29
CA SER A 465 -20.95 -9.85 14.59
C SER A 465 -19.57 -9.69 15.20
N LEU A 466 -19.18 -10.69 16.00
CA LEU A 466 -17.87 -10.79 16.60
C LEU A 466 -17.50 -12.27 16.64
N ASP A 467 -16.49 -12.64 15.88
CA ASP A 467 -15.92 -13.97 15.80
C ASP A 467 -14.57 -13.96 16.53
N TYR A 468 -14.14 -15.12 17.01
CA TYR A 468 -12.87 -15.30 17.70
C TYR A 468 -12.16 -16.57 17.23
N LYS A 469 -10.84 -16.57 17.37
CA LYS A 469 -9.96 -17.72 17.14
C LYS A 469 -9.06 -17.87 18.35
N PHE A 470 -9.37 -18.85 19.20
CA PHE A 470 -8.62 -19.14 20.43
C PHE A 470 -7.62 -20.27 20.18
N SER A 471 -6.40 -20.13 20.66
CA SER A 471 -5.32 -21.10 20.45
C SER A 471 -4.62 -21.48 21.77
N LEU A 472 -4.27 -22.77 21.88
CA LEU A 472 -3.47 -23.32 22.97
C LEU A 472 -2.05 -23.63 22.53
N GLY A 473 -1.11 -23.49 23.47
CA GLY A 473 0.31 -23.72 23.21
C GLY A 473 0.64 -25.18 22.89
N ASN A 474 1.87 -25.42 22.47
CA ASN A 474 2.37 -26.73 22.07
C ASN A 474 3.11 -27.50 23.18
N GLY A 475 3.16 -26.95 24.40
CA GLY A 475 3.78 -27.62 25.54
C GLY A 475 3.19 -29.00 25.81
N TRP A 476 3.99 -29.91 26.36
CA TRP A 476 3.58 -31.32 26.57
C TRP A 476 2.26 -31.47 27.36
N VAL A 477 2.02 -30.55 28.30
CA VAL A 477 0.81 -30.44 29.13
C VAL A 477 0.05 -29.13 28.88
N ALA A 478 0.08 -28.60 27.66
CA ALA A 478 -0.56 -27.30 27.34
C ALA A 478 -2.08 -27.38 27.14
N GLY A 479 -2.65 -28.58 27.00
CA GLY A 479 -4.09 -28.80 26.94
C GLY A 479 -4.75 -28.80 28.32
N THR A 480 -6.07 -28.83 28.36
CA THR A 480 -6.87 -28.91 29.59
C THR A 480 -8.16 -29.67 29.36
N SER A 481 -8.61 -30.42 30.38
CA SER A 481 -9.94 -31.04 30.38
C SER A 481 -11.04 -30.06 30.81
N ASP A 482 -10.65 -28.91 31.37
CA ASP A 482 -11.54 -27.96 31.99
C ASP A 482 -12.30 -27.09 30.98
N SER A 483 -13.34 -26.41 31.48
CA SER A 483 -14.11 -25.47 30.66
C SER A 483 -13.48 -24.09 30.66
N ILE A 484 -13.05 -23.66 29.47
CA ILE A 484 -12.50 -22.32 29.25
C ILE A 484 -13.62 -21.39 28.78
N SER A 485 -13.67 -20.20 29.36
CA SER A 485 -14.53 -19.10 28.92
C SER A 485 -13.79 -17.77 28.98
N PHE A 486 -14.33 -16.76 28.32
CA PHE A 486 -13.81 -15.40 28.40
C PHE A 486 -14.93 -14.37 28.56
N ALA A 487 -14.60 -13.15 28.95
CA ALA A 487 -15.51 -12.01 28.91
C ALA A 487 -14.81 -10.82 28.23
N LEU A 488 -15.62 -9.97 27.61
CA LEU A 488 -15.18 -8.78 26.90
C LEU A 488 -15.83 -7.53 27.51
N GLY A 489 -15.03 -6.72 28.19
CA GLY A 489 -15.48 -5.52 28.89
C GLY A 489 -16.65 -5.80 29.84
N VAL A 490 -17.84 -5.32 29.50
CA VAL A 490 -19.07 -5.49 30.31
C VAL A 490 -19.90 -6.73 29.92
N SER A 491 -19.38 -7.61 29.07
CA SER A 491 -20.12 -8.78 28.61
C SER A 491 -20.29 -9.84 29.70
N LYS A 492 -21.29 -10.70 29.53
CA LYS A 492 -21.33 -12.01 30.21
C LYS A 492 -20.18 -12.90 29.73
N ARG A 493 -19.89 -13.95 30.49
CA ARG A 493 -18.92 -14.98 30.09
C ARG A 493 -19.41 -15.71 28.83
N ILE A 494 -18.50 -15.87 27.88
CA ILE A 494 -18.65 -16.56 26.61
C ILE A 494 -17.85 -17.85 26.73
N VAL A 495 -18.55 -18.99 26.65
CA VAL A 495 -17.93 -20.31 26.75
C VAL A 495 -17.23 -20.63 25.43
N ILE A 496 -15.94 -20.98 25.51
CA ILE A 496 -15.17 -21.47 24.36
C ILE A 496 -15.46 -22.96 24.17
N GLY A 497 -15.40 -23.72 25.26
CA GLY A 497 -15.59 -25.18 25.24
C GLY A 497 -14.89 -25.86 26.41
N ASN A 498 -14.60 -27.14 26.26
CA ASN A 498 -13.85 -27.97 27.21
C ASN A 498 -13.05 -29.05 26.47
N ASN A 499 -12.24 -29.84 27.19
CA ASN A 499 -11.46 -30.96 26.64
C ASN A 499 -10.55 -30.56 25.46
N PHE A 500 -9.79 -29.49 25.64
CA PHE A 500 -8.89 -29.02 24.60
C PHE A 500 -7.53 -29.73 24.65
N TYR A 501 -7.07 -30.20 23.49
CA TYR A 501 -5.71 -30.70 23.34
C TYR A 501 -4.72 -29.54 23.11
N ARG A 502 -3.44 -29.77 23.39
CA ARG A 502 -2.38 -28.83 23.00
C ARG A 502 -2.39 -28.56 21.49
N GLU A 503 -1.92 -27.39 21.07
CA GLU A 503 -1.95 -26.91 19.66
C GLU A 503 -3.36 -26.80 19.05
N THR A 504 -4.41 -26.97 19.84
CA THR A 504 -5.78 -26.80 19.35
C THR A 504 -6.04 -25.32 19.08
N THR A 505 -6.59 -25.05 17.91
CA THR A 505 -7.16 -23.75 17.57
C THR A 505 -8.65 -23.90 17.35
N THR A 506 -9.43 -23.15 18.14
CA THR A 506 -10.88 -23.23 18.18
C THR A 506 -11.47 -21.91 17.67
N PRO A 507 -12.08 -21.89 16.48
CA PRO A 507 -12.87 -20.75 16.04
C PRO A 507 -14.24 -20.75 16.73
N GLY A 508 -14.84 -19.59 16.91
CA GLY A 508 -16.20 -19.46 17.39
C GLY A 508 -16.80 -18.08 17.14
N SER A 509 -18.10 -17.96 17.38
CA SER A 509 -18.84 -16.70 17.22
C SER A 509 -19.47 -16.29 18.54
N VAL A 510 -19.40 -15.00 18.87
CA VAL A 510 -20.03 -14.42 20.06
C VAL A 510 -21.49 -14.07 19.74
N ASN A 511 -22.41 -14.66 20.49
CA ASN A 511 -23.80 -14.22 20.49
C ASN A 511 -23.92 -12.86 21.20
N LEU A 512 -23.84 -11.77 20.43
CA LEU A 512 -23.82 -10.40 20.96
C LEU A 512 -25.05 -10.09 21.85
N ARG A 513 -26.23 -10.63 21.50
CA ARG A 513 -27.45 -10.42 22.28
C ARG A 513 -27.38 -11.08 23.65
N GLU A 514 -26.81 -12.28 23.71
CA GLU A 514 -26.65 -12.99 24.97
C GLU A 514 -25.54 -12.39 25.83
N ALA A 515 -24.40 -12.08 25.21
CA ALA A 515 -23.21 -11.56 25.87
C ALA A 515 -23.36 -10.10 26.32
N PHE A 516 -23.91 -9.23 25.48
CA PHE A 516 -24.00 -7.77 25.72
C PHE A 516 -25.44 -7.25 25.87
N GLY A 517 -26.46 -8.09 25.65
CA GLY A 517 -27.86 -7.66 25.70
C GLY A 517 -28.38 -6.96 24.43
N SER A 518 -27.58 -6.88 23.37
CA SER A 518 -27.90 -6.17 22.13
C SER A 518 -27.39 -6.90 20.90
N ASN A 519 -28.11 -6.80 19.76
CA ASN A 519 -27.63 -7.30 18.47
C ASN A 519 -26.52 -6.44 17.87
N HIS A 520 -26.31 -5.24 18.42
CA HIS A 520 -25.24 -4.33 18.03
C HIS A 520 -24.46 -3.89 19.26
N VAL A 521 -23.14 -3.96 19.18
CA VAL A 521 -22.25 -3.62 20.29
C VAL A 521 -21.37 -2.45 19.88
N ASP A 522 -21.31 -1.43 20.73
CA ASP A 522 -20.32 -0.37 20.57
C ASP A 522 -18.94 -0.94 20.86
N ILE A 523 -17.98 -0.76 19.95
CA ILE A 523 -16.65 -1.37 20.07
C ILE A 523 -15.91 -0.90 21.34
N ARG A 524 -16.28 0.27 21.89
CA ARG A 524 -15.75 0.80 23.16
C ARG A 524 -16.16 -0.03 24.39
N ASN A 525 -17.20 -0.85 24.25
CA ASN A 525 -17.60 -1.81 25.28
C ASN A 525 -16.76 -3.10 25.24
N VAL A 526 -15.96 -3.28 24.17
CA VAL A 526 -15.00 -4.38 24.00
C VAL A 526 -13.61 -3.87 24.38
N ASN A 527 -13.47 -3.37 25.61
CA ASN A 527 -12.28 -2.65 26.07
C ASN A 527 -11.35 -3.47 26.96
N LYS A 528 -11.69 -4.74 27.21
CA LYS A 528 -10.92 -5.62 28.08
C LYS A 528 -11.23 -7.07 27.75
N LEU A 529 -10.23 -7.94 27.82
CA LEU A 529 -10.38 -9.39 27.75
C LEU A 529 -10.07 -10.00 29.11
N GLU A 530 -10.96 -10.84 29.61
CA GLU A 530 -10.77 -11.62 30.83
C GLU A 530 -10.99 -13.10 30.55
N MET A 531 -10.00 -13.94 30.86
CA MET A 531 -10.10 -15.40 30.71
C MET A 531 -10.51 -16.05 32.03
N PHE A 532 -11.29 -17.12 31.95
CA PHE A 532 -11.77 -17.88 33.09
C PHE A 532 -11.65 -19.38 32.82
N ASP A 533 -11.41 -20.11 33.89
CA ASP A 533 -11.41 -21.57 33.94
C ASP A 533 -12.19 -22.02 35.18
N ALA A 534 -12.98 -23.08 35.04
CA ALA A 534 -13.78 -23.65 36.12
C ALA A 534 -13.12 -24.84 36.85
N GLY A 535 -11.94 -25.31 36.42
CA GLY A 535 -11.27 -26.46 37.01
C GLY A 535 -9.92 -26.17 37.66
N SER A 536 -8.98 -27.10 37.52
CA SER A 536 -7.67 -27.12 38.19
C SER A 536 -6.51 -27.50 37.28
N ASP A 537 -6.77 -27.91 36.04
CA ASP A 537 -5.76 -28.31 35.08
C ASP A 537 -4.97 -27.08 34.64
N LYS A 538 -3.65 -27.21 34.64
CA LYS A 538 -2.76 -26.20 34.08
C LYS A 538 -2.79 -26.29 32.56
N TRP A 539 -2.85 -25.15 31.87
CA TRP A 539 -2.79 -25.08 30.40
C TRP A 539 -2.02 -23.86 29.91
N GLN A 540 -1.69 -23.83 28.62
CA GLN A 540 -0.93 -22.75 28.01
C GLN A 540 -1.80 -21.94 27.06
N PHE A 541 -2.09 -20.70 27.41
CA PHE A 541 -2.76 -19.72 26.56
C PHE A 541 -1.79 -19.22 25.48
N GLN A 542 -1.90 -19.75 24.26
CA GLN A 542 -1.08 -19.28 23.14
C GLN A 542 -1.59 -17.94 22.64
N GLY A 543 -2.90 -17.77 22.50
CA GLY A 543 -3.48 -16.49 22.12
C GLY A 543 -4.96 -16.56 21.74
N ILE A 544 -5.55 -15.39 21.49
CA ILE A 544 -6.87 -15.22 20.92
C ILE A 544 -6.89 -13.99 20.01
N ALA A 545 -7.42 -14.17 18.81
CA ALA A 545 -7.69 -13.09 17.87
C ALA A 545 -9.21 -12.92 17.70
N PHE A 546 -9.64 -11.71 17.35
CA PHE A 546 -11.04 -11.40 17.10
C PHE A 546 -11.23 -10.81 15.71
N GLU A 547 -12.38 -11.08 15.12
CA GLU A 547 -12.83 -10.46 13.88
C GLU A 547 -14.26 -9.95 14.07
N ALA A 548 -14.56 -8.75 13.59
CA ALA A 548 -15.87 -8.15 13.73
C ALA A 548 -16.38 -7.58 12.41
N ALA A 549 -17.69 -7.70 12.16
CA ALA A 549 -18.34 -7.03 11.04
C ALA A 549 -19.08 -5.78 11.51
N CYS A 550 -18.93 -4.70 10.76
CA CYS A 550 -19.59 -3.43 11.05
C CYS A 550 -21.12 -3.55 10.95
N ALA A 551 -21.80 -2.90 11.90
CA ALA A 551 -23.26 -2.79 11.90
C ALA A 551 -23.76 -2.02 10.68
N GLU A 552 -23.02 -0.97 10.29
CA GLU A 552 -23.31 -0.13 9.14
C GLU A 552 -22.26 -0.33 8.05
N GLY A 553 -22.71 -0.64 6.83
CA GLY A 553 -21.84 -0.96 5.70
C GLY A 553 -21.31 -2.40 5.70
N ASN A 554 -20.27 -2.62 4.88
CA ASN A 554 -19.65 -3.92 4.66
C ASN A 554 -18.25 -4.04 5.27
N GLY A 555 -17.82 -3.04 6.06
CA GLY A 555 -16.50 -3.04 6.69
C GLY A 555 -16.34 -4.20 7.69
N ARG A 556 -15.13 -4.75 7.74
CA ARG A 556 -14.70 -5.76 8.72
C ARG A 556 -13.46 -5.23 9.44
N MET A 557 -13.22 -5.72 10.64
CA MET A 557 -12.02 -5.38 11.40
C MET A 557 -11.53 -6.54 12.24
N THR A 558 -10.23 -6.59 12.48
CA THR A 558 -9.57 -7.59 13.31
C THR A 558 -8.89 -6.97 14.51
N MET A 559 -8.78 -7.72 15.60
CA MET A 559 -7.95 -7.41 16.75
C MET A 559 -7.03 -8.59 17.03
N GLU A 560 -5.74 -8.40 16.79
CA GLU A 560 -4.72 -9.45 16.90
C GLU A 560 -3.74 -9.24 18.06
N ARG A 561 -3.94 -8.19 18.87
CA ARG A 561 -3.04 -7.85 19.99
C ARG A 561 -2.76 -9.03 20.92
N TYR A 562 -3.73 -9.93 21.09
CA TYR A 562 -3.59 -11.14 21.90
C TYR A 562 -3.50 -12.42 21.09
N GLY A 563 -3.28 -12.35 19.78
CA GLY A 563 -3.11 -13.53 18.93
C GLY A 563 -1.89 -14.37 19.30
N LYS A 564 -0.91 -13.77 20.00
CA LYS A 564 0.30 -14.45 20.52
C LYS A 564 0.70 -13.90 21.89
N VAL A 565 0.30 -14.60 22.94
CA VAL A 565 0.55 -14.30 24.37
C VAL A 565 1.53 -15.29 24.99
N ASP A 566 1.38 -16.58 24.70
CA ASP A 566 2.24 -17.67 25.18
C ASP A 566 2.39 -17.74 26.73
N ALA A 567 1.28 -17.68 27.47
CA ALA A 567 1.27 -17.69 28.93
C ALA A 567 0.74 -19.00 29.54
N TRP A 568 1.38 -19.50 30.60
CA TRP A 568 0.87 -20.62 31.39
C TRP A 568 -0.18 -20.15 32.41
N ILE A 569 -1.35 -20.77 32.36
CA ILE A 569 -2.48 -20.51 33.25
C ILE A 569 -2.54 -21.64 34.30
N ASN A 570 -2.58 -21.27 35.59
CA ASN A 570 -2.70 -22.19 36.71
C ASN A 570 -3.97 -21.86 37.50
N PRO A 571 -5.11 -22.53 37.23
CA PRO A 571 -6.33 -22.29 37.99
C PRO A 571 -6.13 -22.67 39.46
N SER A 572 -6.45 -21.75 40.39
CA SER A 572 -6.33 -21.99 41.85
C SER A 572 -7.66 -22.33 42.53
N GLY A 573 -8.70 -22.67 41.76
CA GLY A 573 -10.01 -23.11 42.27
C GLY A 573 -10.91 -22.03 42.89
N THR A 574 -10.46 -20.77 42.99
CA THR A 574 -11.20 -19.70 43.69
C THR A 574 -11.17 -18.32 43.01
N GLN A 575 -10.66 -18.20 41.77
CA GLN A 575 -10.28 -16.89 41.22
C GLN A 575 -11.27 -16.19 40.29
N ASP A 576 -11.39 -14.89 40.55
CA ASP A 576 -11.76 -13.83 39.62
C ASP A 576 -10.72 -13.74 38.48
N SER A 577 -11.05 -14.25 37.29
CA SER A 577 -10.31 -14.12 36.03
C SER A 577 -8.78 -14.41 36.07
N LEU A 578 -8.38 -15.47 35.37
CA LEU A 578 -7.02 -16.03 35.40
C LEU A 578 -6.00 -15.28 34.51
N TRP A 579 -6.49 -14.54 33.53
CA TRP A 579 -5.67 -13.70 32.66
C TRP A 579 -6.49 -12.50 32.22
N LYS A 580 -5.84 -11.33 32.10
CA LYS A 580 -6.48 -10.07 31.73
C LYS A 580 -5.63 -9.30 30.74
N GLY A 581 -6.29 -8.62 29.80
CA GLY A 581 -5.67 -7.68 28.88
C GLY A 581 -6.61 -6.51 28.56
N GLU A 582 -6.08 -5.30 28.55
CA GLU A 582 -6.81 -4.09 28.15
C GLU A 582 -6.85 -3.96 26.61
N ILE A 583 -8.05 -3.85 26.04
CA ILE A 583 -8.26 -3.67 24.61
C ILE A 583 -8.49 -2.18 24.33
N GLY A 584 -7.58 -1.58 23.58
CA GLY A 584 -7.72 -0.24 23.03
C GLY A 584 -8.56 -0.25 21.76
N ILE A 585 -9.12 0.90 21.43
CA ILE A 585 -9.80 1.13 20.14
C ILE A 585 -8.79 0.97 18.99
N GLU A 586 -7.56 1.43 19.23
CA GLU A 586 -6.43 1.35 18.32
C GLU A 586 -5.93 -0.07 18.05
N ASP A 587 -6.37 -1.07 18.82
CA ASP A 587 -6.01 -2.48 18.58
C ASP A 587 -6.84 -3.10 17.45
N TRP A 588 -7.88 -2.40 16.99
CA TRP A 588 -8.75 -2.82 15.90
C TRP A 588 -8.30 -2.23 14.57
N GLN A 589 -8.05 -3.09 13.60
CA GLN A 589 -7.57 -2.74 12.25
C GLN A 589 -8.61 -3.14 11.21
N GLU A 590 -8.78 -2.35 10.15
CA GLU A 590 -9.65 -2.71 9.03
C GLU A 590 -9.09 -3.91 8.28
N VAL A 591 -9.96 -4.85 7.91
CA VAL A 591 -9.60 -5.96 7.01
C VAL A 591 -9.93 -5.52 5.59
N ALA A 592 -8.91 -5.53 4.73
CA ALA A 592 -9.01 -5.15 3.32
C ALA A 592 -9.92 -6.10 2.53
#